data_AF-A1UQC9-F1
#
_entry.id   AF-A1UQC9-F1
#
_cell.length_a   1.000
_cell.length_b   1.000
_cell.length_c   1.000
_cell.angle_alpha   90.00
_cell.angle_beta   90.00
_cell.angle_gamma   90.00
#
_symmetry.space_group_name_H-M   'P 1'
#
loop_
_entity.id
_entity.type
_entity.pdbx_description
1 polymer ?
#
loop_
_entity_poly.entity_id
_entity_poly.type
_entity_poly.pdbx_seq_one_letter_code
_entity_poly.pdbx_strand_id
1 'polypeptide(L)'
;MSAETFTPTGAYNKAQAKAHDAELAAATNVLRAAMDREDSANNDIHRAAGDKTGYYHGRRHATWGLNLDEAIATARQVAAGHLETLGERAACNLRNAPQRAAAALQARDSAVTDIATARAAIEELEQVWRDNGRWSRFFMVPGGHIHRSTACHSLHISTQISWLPELSGESEAEAVNTYGTVLCTHCFPSAPVEWTTKAPKPADPNECPGSRKYVPGANMRLCSPRGTCPECGQTVSVTSRGNARKH
;
A
#
# COMPACT_ATOMS: atom_id res chain seq x y z
N MET A 1 60.20 4.73 -0.29
CA MET A 1 58.94 5.44 -0.57
C MET A 1 58.20 4.62 -1.59
N SER A 2 57.47 3.60 -1.12
CA SER A 2 56.67 2.74 -1.99
C SER A 2 55.30 3.36 -2.12
N ALA A 3 54.90 3.65 -3.36
CA ALA A 3 53.58 4.14 -3.68
C ALA A 3 52.56 3.03 -3.40
N GLU A 4 51.70 3.26 -2.41
CA GLU A 4 50.49 2.46 -2.22
C GLU A 4 49.55 2.75 -3.39
N THR A 5 49.34 1.74 -4.21
CA THR A 5 48.35 1.73 -5.28
C THR A 5 46.96 1.72 -4.65
N PHE A 6 46.27 2.86 -4.70
CA PHE A 6 44.84 2.95 -4.42
C PHE A 6 44.09 2.05 -5.41
N THR A 7 43.56 0.93 -4.91
CA THR A 7 42.67 0.06 -5.68
C THR A 7 41.29 0.69 -5.62
N PRO A 8 40.67 1.08 -6.75
CA PRO A 8 39.30 1.57 -6.72
C PRO A 8 38.41 0.46 -6.19
N THR A 9 37.68 0.76 -5.10
CA THR A 9 36.67 -0.12 -4.51
C THR A 9 35.68 -0.50 -5.61
N GLY A 10 35.82 -1.73 -6.13
CA GLY A 10 35.05 -2.22 -7.26
C GLY A 10 33.55 -2.14 -6.98
N ALA A 11 32.78 -1.78 -8.00
CA ALA A 11 31.32 -1.73 -7.96
C ALA A 11 30.74 -2.95 -7.21
N TYR A 12 29.78 -2.70 -6.31
CA TYR A 12 29.01 -3.74 -5.64
C TYR A 12 28.56 -4.78 -6.67
N ASN A 13 29.00 -6.03 -6.52
CA ASN A 13 28.60 -7.07 -7.46
C ASN A 13 27.13 -7.47 -7.22
N LYS A 14 26.51 -8.15 -8.18
CA LYS A 14 25.10 -8.56 -8.08
C LYS A 14 24.81 -9.36 -6.81
N ALA A 15 25.67 -10.30 -6.42
CA ALA A 15 25.44 -11.12 -5.23
C ALA A 15 25.45 -10.26 -3.94
N GLN A 16 26.37 -9.29 -3.85
CA GLN A 16 26.40 -8.33 -2.75
C GLN A 16 25.15 -7.45 -2.75
N ALA A 17 24.71 -6.96 -3.91
CA ALA A 17 23.50 -6.14 -4.04
C ALA A 17 22.25 -6.89 -3.56
N LYS A 18 22.11 -8.17 -3.96
CA LYS A 18 21.00 -9.04 -3.53
C LYS A 18 21.01 -9.29 -2.02
N ALA A 19 22.18 -9.57 -1.45
CA ALA A 19 22.31 -9.78 -0.01
C ALA A 19 21.98 -8.49 0.77
N HIS A 20 22.52 -7.36 0.34
CA HIS A 20 22.27 -6.07 0.97
C HIS A 20 20.79 -5.67 0.92
N ASP A 21 20.15 -5.78 -0.23
CA ASP A 21 18.73 -5.44 -0.31
C ASP A 21 17.84 -6.45 0.42
N ALA A 22 18.31 -7.68 0.68
CA ALA A 22 17.61 -8.61 1.57
C ALA A 22 17.66 -8.15 3.02
N GLU A 23 18.79 -7.60 3.47
CA GLU A 23 18.91 -6.95 4.79
C GLU A 23 18.02 -5.71 4.87
N LEU A 24 18.02 -4.86 3.83
CA LEU A 24 17.14 -3.69 3.75
C LEU A 24 15.67 -4.06 3.72
N ALA A 25 15.30 -5.14 3.03
CA ALA A 25 13.94 -5.67 3.02
C ALA A 25 13.52 -6.12 4.43
N ALA A 26 14.40 -6.83 5.15
CA ALA A 26 14.15 -7.23 6.53
C ALA A 26 14.00 -6.00 7.45
N ALA A 27 14.88 -5.00 7.34
CA ALA A 27 14.79 -3.76 8.10
C ALA A 27 13.50 -2.97 7.80
N THR A 28 13.07 -2.93 6.55
CA THR A 28 11.80 -2.32 6.13
C THR A 28 10.60 -3.04 6.76
N ASN A 29 10.63 -4.37 6.83
CA ASN A 29 9.58 -5.16 7.50
C ASN A 29 9.53 -4.89 9.00
N VAL A 30 10.69 -4.73 9.65
CA VAL A 30 10.79 -4.34 11.07
C VAL A 30 10.18 -2.95 11.28
N LEU A 31 10.51 -1.96 10.44
CA LEU A 31 9.92 -0.63 10.48
C LEU A 31 8.40 -0.69 10.34
N ARG A 32 7.89 -1.45 9.36
CA ARG A 32 6.45 -1.60 9.14
C ARG A 32 5.74 -2.19 10.35
N ALA A 33 6.28 -3.27 10.91
CA ALA A 33 5.73 -3.89 12.10
C ALA A 33 5.74 -2.94 13.32
N ALA A 34 6.77 -2.08 13.44
CA ALA A 34 6.82 -1.07 14.49
C ALA A 34 5.76 0.04 14.29
N MET A 35 5.55 0.49 13.05
CA MET A 35 4.46 1.42 12.71
C MET A 35 3.07 0.82 13.00
N ASP A 36 2.84 -0.44 12.65
CA ASP A 36 1.59 -1.14 12.95
C ASP A 36 1.34 -1.26 14.47
N ARG A 37 2.43 -1.45 15.25
CA ARG A 37 2.37 -1.42 16.72
C ARG A 37 2.06 -0.03 17.26
N GLU A 38 2.64 1.02 16.69
CA GLU A 38 2.34 2.42 17.07
C GLU A 38 0.87 2.73 16.81
N ASP A 39 0.35 2.40 15.62
CA ASP A 39 -1.07 2.61 15.28
C ASP A 39 -2.01 1.83 16.22
N SER A 40 -1.63 0.60 16.57
CA SER A 40 -2.38 -0.20 17.55
C SER A 40 -2.36 0.44 18.94
N ALA A 41 -1.19 0.90 19.39
CA ALA A 41 -1.04 1.58 20.68
C ALA A 41 -1.80 2.92 20.72
N ASN A 42 -1.81 3.68 19.63
CA ASN A 42 -2.60 4.90 19.51
C ASN A 42 -4.10 4.60 19.68
N ASN A 43 -4.62 3.56 19.02
CA ASN A 43 -6.00 3.12 19.20
C ASN A 43 -6.29 2.69 20.66
N ASP A 44 -5.35 2.02 21.31
CA ASP A 44 -5.50 1.62 22.71
C ASP A 44 -5.45 2.81 23.67
N ILE A 45 -4.65 3.84 23.38
CA ILE A 45 -4.63 5.10 24.11
C ILE A 45 -5.99 5.81 24.01
N HIS A 46 -6.61 5.88 22.83
CA HIS A 46 -7.96 6.44 22.70
C HIS A 46 -8.98 5.66 23.55
N ARG A 47 -8.94 4.32 23.50
CA ARG A 47 -9.83 3.48 24.33
C ARG A 47 -9.57 3.67 25.83
N ALA A 48 -8.31 3.80 26.23
CA ALA A 48 -7.90 4.00 27.61
C ALA A 48 -8.29 5.39 28.14
N ALA A 49 -8.19 6.43 27.30
CA ALA A 49 -8.72 7.77 27.53
C ALA A 49 -10.26 7.80 27.56
N GLY A 50 -10.89 6.70 27.14
CA GLY A 50 -12.32 6.58 27.12
C GLY A 50 -13.01 7.27 25.94
N ASP A 51 -12.24 7.61 24.93
CA ASP A 51 -12.72 8.15 23.67
C ASP A 51 -13.58 7.11 22.92
N LYS A 52 -14.42 7.60 22.00
CA LYS A 52 -15.32 6.79 21.19
C LYS A 52 -15.19 7.20 19.73
N THR A 53 -15.15 6.21 18.85
CA THR A 53 -15.25 6.46 17.42
C THR A 53 -16.67 6.86 17.04
N GLY A 54 -16.83 7.89 16.22
CA GLY A 54 -18.12 8.34 15.71
C GLY A 54 -18.04 8.84 14.26
N TYR A 55 -19.19 8.90 13.59
CA TYR A 55 -19.31 9.52 12.27
C TYR A 55 -19.60 11.00 12.44
N TYR A 56 -18.57 11.83 12.36
CA TYR A 56 -18.70 13.28 12.50
C TYR A 56 -18.88 13.96 11.14
N HIS A 57 -19.78 14.96 11.06
CA HIS A 57 -19.94 15.87 9.92
C HIS A 57 -20.01 15.21 8.52
N GLY A 58 -20.73 14.09 8.40
CA GLY A 58 -20.91 13.40 7.11
C GLY A 58 -19.65 12.70 6.58
N ARG A 59 -18.63 12.47 7.42
CA ARG A 59 -17.47 11.66 7.04
C ARG A 59 -17.92 10.22 6.75
N ARG A 60 -17.32 9.62 5.71
CA ARG A 60 -17.58 8.22 5.31
C ARG A 60 -17.03 7.18 6.28
N HIS A 61 -16.15 7.58 7.20
CA HIS A 61 -15.45 6.69 8.12
C HIS A 61 -15.56 7.23 9.55
N ALA A 62 -15.68 6.32 10.51
CA ALA A 62 -15.70 6.66 11.92
C ALA A 62 -14.31 7.16 12.35
N THR A 63 -14.27 8.25 13.11
CA THR A 63 -13.04 8.84 13.63
C THR A 63 -13.14 8.95 15.14
N TRP A 64 -11.98 8.91 15.81
CA TRP A 64 -11.86 9.22 17.23
C TRP A 64 -12.35 10.65 17.51
N GLY A 65 -12.91 10.88 18.71
CA GLY A 65 -13.45 12.17 19.10
C GLY A 65 -12.37 13.12 19.62
N LEU A 66 -11.36 12.58 20.30
CA LEU A 66 -10.18 13.31 20.73
C LEU A 66 -9.11 13.29 19.63
N ASN A 67 -8.25 14.31 19.63
CA ASN A 67 -6.96 14.15 18.96
C ASN A 67 -6.01 13.30 19.81
N LEU A 68 -4.89 12.86 19.21
CA LEU A 68 -3.96 11.94 19.88
C LEU A 68 -3.34 12.56 21.15
N ASP A 69 -2.99 13.85 21.14
CA ASP A 69 -2.36 14.51 22.28
C ASP A 69 -3.31 14.62 23.48
N GLU A 70 -4.58 14.94 23.22
CA GLU A 70 -5.66 14.94 24.23
C GLU A 70 -5.88 13.53 24.80
N ALA A 71 -5.88 12.52 23.93
CA ALA A 71 -6.01 11.13 24.36
C ALA A 71 -4.81 10.67 25.20
N ILE A 72 -3.58 11.04 24.83
CA ILE A 72 -2.36 10.78 25.64
C ILE A 72 -2.46 11.46 27.00
N ALA A 73 -2.85 12.74 27.04
CA ALA A 73 -2.98 13.49 28.28
C ALA A 73 -4.01 12.84 29.21
N THR A 74 -5.16 12.44 28.67
CA THR A 74 -6.23 11.76 29.43
C THR A 74 -5.77 10.38 29.89
N ALA A 75 -5.13 9.59 29.03
CA ALA A 75 -4.60 8.27 29.39
C ALA A 75 -3.56 8.36 30.52
N ARG A 76 -2.74 9.42 30.57
CA ARG A 76 -1.80 9.66 31.68
C ARG A 76 -2.53 9.91 33.01
N GLN A 77 -3.61 10.68 32.99
CA GLN A 77 -4.45 10.89 34.17
C GLN A 77 -5.06 9.55 34.66
N VAL A 78 -5.60 8.75 33.74
CA VAL A 78 -6.16 7.43 34.04
C VAL A 78 -5.09 6.49 34.61
N ALA A 79 -3.88 6.49 34.05
CA ALA A 79 -2.75 5.70 34.54
C ALA A 79 -2.33 6.09 35.97
N ALA A 80 -2.46 7.38 36.33
CA ALA A 80 -2.24 7.89 37.69
C ALA A 80 -3.42 7.61 38.65
N GLY A 81 -4.51 7.00 38.19
CA GLY A 81 -5.67 6.65 39.01
C GLY A 81 -6.80 7.68 39.02
N HIS A 82 -6.70 8.74 38.22
CA HIS A 82 -7.74 9.77 38.06
C HIS A 82 -8.90 9.26 37.17
N LEU A 83 -9.67 8.31 37.70
CA LEU A 83 -10.73 7.62 36.98
C LEU A 83 -11.97 8.48 36.71
N GLU A 84 -12.13 9.60 37.43
CA GLU A 84 -13.19 10.59 37.22
C GLU A 84 -13.20 11.15 35.78
N THR A 85 -12.04 11.18 35.12
CA THR A 85 -11.88 11.63 33.74
C THR A 85 -12.62 10.74 32.73
N LEU A 86 -12.97 9.52 33.11
CA LEU A 86 -13.63 8.54 32.23
C LEU A 86 -15.17 8.64 32.25
N GLY A 87 -15.73 9.48 33.13
CA GLY A 87 -17.17 9.61 33.33
C GLY A 87 -17.84 8.33 33.88
N GLU A 88 -19.16 8.24 33.73
CA GLU A 88 -19.93 7.09 34.21
C GLU A 88 -19.63 5.83 33.37
N ARG A 89 -19.02 4.82 34.03
CA ARG A 89 -18.70 3.52 33.45
C ARG A 89 -18.99 2.40 34.41
N ALA A 90 -19.27 1.22 33.87
CA ALA A 90 -19.37 0.00 34.67
C ALA A 90 -18.08 -0.24 35.46
N ALA A 91 -18.20 -0.60 36.74
CA ALA A 91 -17.06 -0.78 37.64
C ALA A 91 -16.03 -1.82 37.14
N CYS A 92 -16.49 -2.86 36.40
CA CYS A 92 -15.59 -3.83 35.77
C CYS A 92 -14.66 -3.19 34.72
N ASN A 93 -15.11 -2.16 34.01
CA ASN A 93 -14.30 -1.45 33.02
C ASN A 93 -13.25 -0.54 33.69
N LEU A 94 -13.53 -0.06 34.89
CA LEU A 94 -12.68 0.84 35.68
C LEU A 94 -11.60 0.08 36.46
N ARG A 95 -11.86 -1.16 36.89
CA ARG A 95 -10.95 -1.96 37.73
C ARG A 95 -9.52 -2.02 37.21
N ASN A 96 -9.35 -2.23 35.89
CA ASN A 96 -8.04 -2.35 35.25
C ASN A 96 -7.70 -1.13 34.38
N ALA A 97 -8.46 -0.03 34.50
CA ALA A 97 -8.27 1.13 33.63
C ALA A 97 -6.87 1.77 33.78
N PRO A 98 -6.31 1.96 34.99
CA PRO A 98 -4.96 2.51 35.13
C PRO A 98 -3.90 1.63 34.48
N GLN A 99 -3.96 0.31 34.67
CA GLN A 99 -2.99 -0.63 34.11
C GLN A 99 -3.08 -0.69 32.58
N ARG A 100 -4.29 -0.67 32.00
CA ARG A 100 -4.46 -0.60 30.54
C ARG A 100 -3.92 0.70 29.96
N ALA A 101 -4.17 1.83 30.64
CA ALA A 101 -3.66 3.13 30.20
C ALA A 101 -2.13 3.18 30.25
N ALA A 102 -1.52 2.71 31.35
CA ALA A 102 -0.07 2.60 31.48
C ALA A 102 0.54 1.69 30.39
N ALA A 103 -0.06 0.52 30.15
CA ALA A 103 0.40 -0.42 29.13
C ALA A 103 0.30 0.18 27.71
N ALA A 104 -0.78 0.89 27.39
CA ALA A 104 -0.95 1.52 26.08
C ALA A 104 0.09 2.64 25.84
N LEU A 105 0.36 3.47 26.85
CA LEU A 105 1.39 4.50 26.80
C LEU A 105 2.79 3.89 26.63
N GLN A 106 3.12 2.87 27.42
CA GLN A 106 4.41 2.16 27.33
C GLN A 106 4.59 1.49 25.95
N ALA A 107 3.53 0.87 25.43
CA ALA A 107 3.55 0.23 24.11
C ALA A 107 3.82 1.26 23.01
N ARG A 108 3.21 2.45 23.09
CA ARG A 108 3.49 3.55 22.16
C ARG A 108 4.94 4.03 22.26
N ASP A 109 5.43 4.29 23.46
CA ASP A 109 6.81 4.79 23.65
C ASP A 109 7.85 3.78 23.13
N SER A 110 7.58 2.48 23.35
CA SER A 110 8.41 1.39 22.79
C SER A 110 8.34 1.36 21.26
N ALA A 111 7.14 1.45 20.68
CA ALA A 111 6.96 1.46 19.22
C ALA A 111 7.63 2.67 18.55
N VAL A 112 7.54 3.86 19.15
CA VAL A 112 8.22 5.08 18.65
C VAL A 112 9.75 4.90 18.67
N THR A 113 10.28 4.29 19.73
CA THR A 113 11.72 3.97 19.83
C THR A 113 12.13 2.95 18.78
N ASP A 114 11.33 1.91 18.57
CA ASP A 114 11.56 0.89 17.54
C ASP A 114 11.54 1.51 16.14
N ILE A 115 10.60 2.42 15.85
CA ILE A 115 10.51 3.14 14.58
C ILE A 115 11.78 3.96 14.34
N ALA A 116 12.23 4.71 15.35
CA ALA A 116 13.45 5.52 15.23
C ALA A 116 14.68 4.64 14.95
N THR A 117 14.79 3.53 15.67
CA THR A 117 15.88 2.55 15.50
C THR A 117 15.86 1.92 14.11
N ALA A 118 14.69 1.46 13.65
CA ALA A 118 14.54 0.84 12.33
C ALA A 118 14.81 1.84 11.19
N ARG A 119 14.41 3.11 11.35
CA ARG A 119 14.73 4.17 10.38
C ARG A 119 16.23 4.44 10.30
N ALA A 120 16.93 4.47 11.44
CA ALA A 120 18.37 4.64 11.46
C ALA A 120 19.08 3.49 10.72
N ALA A 121 18.69 2.25 10.99
CA ALA A 121 19.25 1.08 10.30
C ALA A 121 18.98 1.11 8.78
N ILE A 122 17.78 1.51 8.37
CA ILE A 122 17.45 1.69 6.95
C ILE A 122 18.32 2.78 6.32
N GLU A 123 18.52 3.92 6.99
CA GLU A 123 19.33 5.03 6.47
C GLU A 123 20.79 4.62 6.28
N GLU A 124 21.36 3.83 7.19
CA GLU A 124 22.71 3.28 7.07
C GLU A 124 22.84 2.38 5.82
N LEU A 125 21.88 1.48 5.61
CA LEU A 125 21.84 0.63 4.42
C LEU A 125 21.61 1.45 3.12
N GLU A 126 20.75 2.46 3.17
CA GLU A 126 20.54 3.38 2.05
C GLU A 126 21.78 4.20 1.71
N GLN A 127 22.62 4.50 2.70
CA GLN A 127 23.91 5.18 2.50
C GLN A 127 24.88 4.26 1.73
N VAL A 128 24.98 2.98 2.10
CA VAL A 128 25.78 2.00 1.34
C VAL A 128 25.32 1.90 -0.11
N TRP A 129 24.01 1.86 -0.36
CA TRP A 129 23.48 1.86 -1.72
C TRP A 129 23.87 3.12 -2.51
N ARG A 130 23.82 4.29 -1.88
CA ARG A 130 24.25 5.56 -2.49
C ARG A 130 25.73 5.58 -2.83
N ASP A 131 26.57 5.11 -1.92
CA ASP A 131 28.03 5.17 -2.05
C ASP A 131 28.58 4.16 -3.05
N ASN A 132 27.83 3.08 -3.32
CA ASN A 132 28.25 2.01 -4.21
C ASN A 132 27.56 2.07 -5.59
N GLY A 133 27.25 3.27 -6.06
CA GLY A 133 26.80 3.51 -7.43
C GLY A 133 25.32 3.22 -7.69
N ARG A 134 24.50 3.04 -6.64
CA ARG A 134 23.05 2.90 -6.72
C ARG A 134 22.58 1.79 -7.67
N TRP A 135 22.88 0.54 -7.33
CA TRP A 135 22.43 -0.61 -8.11
C TRP A 135 20.90 -0.64 -8.28
N SER A 136 20.43 -1.31 -9.33
CA SER A 136 19.00 -1.43 -9.66
C SER A 136 18.24 -2.18 -8.56
N ARG A 137 17.05 -1.69 -8.24
CA ARG A 137 16.15 -2.26 -7.24
C ARG A 137 14.80 -2.58 -7.85
N PHE A 138 14.18 -3.63 -7.32
CA PHE A 138 12.91 -4.14 -7.83
C PHE A 138 11.93 -4.32 -6.69
N PHE A 139 10.67 -4.04 -6.98
CA PHE A 139 9.61 -3.95 -6.00
C PHE A 139 8.34 -4.59 -6.55
N MET A 140 7.72 -5.46 -5.78
CA MET A 140 6.45 -6.10 -6.16
C MET A 140 5.29 -5.45 -5.42
N VAL A 141 4.21 -5.18 -6.15
CA VAL A 141 2.92 -4.77 -5.55
C VAL A 141 1.94 -5.94 -5.50
N PRO A 142 0.91 -5.89 -4.64
CA PRO A 142 -0.20 -6.84 -4.67
C PRO A 142 -0.77 -6.98 -6.08
N GLY A 143 -0.91 -8.23 -6.55
CA GLY A 143 -1.29 -8.53 -7.93
C GLY A 143 -0.10 -8.82 -8.86
N GLY A 144 1.14 -8.74 -8.36
CA GLY A 144 2.34 -9.29 -9.01
C GLY A 144 3.12 -8.31 -9.90
N HIS A 145 2.64 -7.08 -10.10
CA HIS A 145 3.33 -6.10 -10.95
C HIS A 145 4.67 -5.68 -10.34
N ILE A 146 5.75 -5.69 -11.13
CA ILE A 146 7.10 -5.35 -10.68
C ILE A 146 7.49 -3.93 -11.12
N HIS A 147 8.00 -3.12 -10.18
CA HIS A 147 8.42 -1.74 -10.36
C HIS A 147 9.91 -1.56 -10.03
N ARG A 148 10.55 -0.56 -10.64
CA ARG A 148 11.95 -0.15 -10.33
C ARG A 148 12.08 0.82 -9.16
N SER A 149 10.96 1.39 -8.74
CA SER A 149 10.90 2.49 -7.78
C SER A 149 9.56 2.48 -7.05
N THR A 150 9.60 2.82 -5.77
CA THR A 150 8.43 3.02 -4.92
C THR A 150 7.67 4.31 -5.24
N ALA A 151 8.25 5.19 -6.09
CA ALA A 151 7.67 6.49 -6.48
C ALA A 151 7.13 6.51 -7.93
N CYS A 152 6.84 5.36 -8.53
CA CYS A 152 6.23 5.31 -9.85
C CYS A 152 4.84 5.98 -9.83
N HIS A 153 4.53 6.83 -10.81
CA HIS A 153 3.25 7.57 -10.87
C HIS A 153 2.01 6.66 -10.95
N SER A 154 2.18 5.42 -11.43
CA SER A 154 1.11 4.41 -11.49
C SER A 154 0.79 3.79 -10.13
N LEU A 155 1.62 4.07 -9.11
CA LEU A 155 1.40 3.64 -7.74
C LEU A 155 0.64 4.71 -6.97
N HIS A 156 -0.36 4.28 -6.20
CA HIS A 156 -0.97 5.12 -5.17
C HIS A 156 -0.12 5.12 -3.90
N ILE A 157 -0.20 6.20 -3.12
CA ILE A 157 0.49 6.33 -1.83
C ILE A 157 0.15 5.20 -0.83
N SER A 158 -1.05 4.61 -0.97
CA SER A 158 -1.52 3.49 -0.16
C SER A 158 -1.13 2.12 -0.71
N THR A 159 -0.47 2.06 -1.87
CA THR A 159 -0.07 0.78 -2.48
C THR A 159 0.96 0.13 -1.58
N GLN A 160 0.67 -1.09 -1.14
CA GLN A 160 1.66 -1.87 -0.41
C GLN A 160 2.72 -2.34 -1.40
N ILE A 161 3.99 -2.24 -0.99
CA ILE A 161 5.12 -2.60 -1.83
C ILE A 161 5.99 -3.58 -1.03
N SER A 162 6.45 -4.63 -1.69
CA SER A 162 7.40 -5.61 -1.17
C SER A 162 8.70 -5.52 -1.97
N TRP A 163 9.83 -5.69 -1.30
CA TRP A 163 11.13 -5.78 -1.95
C TRP A 163 11.27 -7.09 -2.75
N LEU A 164 12.03 -7.05 -3.85
CA LEU A 164 12.50 -8.23 -4.59
C LEU A 164 14.04 -8.25 -4.66
N PRO A 165 14.71 -8.58 -3.53
CA PRO A 165 16.17 -8.54 -3.46
C PRO A 165 16.86 -9.48 -4.44
N GLU A 166 16.21 -10.56 -4.87
CA GLU A 166 16.76 -11.53 -5.82
C GLU A 166 17.04 -10.94 -7.21
N LEU A 167 16.49 -9.76 -7.51
CA LEU A 167 16.72 -9.01 -8.74
C LEU A 167 17.64 -7.81 -8.56
N SER A 168 18.13 -7.56 -7.35
CA SER A 168 18.98 -6.40 -7.11
C SER A 168 20.27 -6.48 -7.93
N GLY A 169 20.59 -5.37 -8.61
CA GLY A 169 21.72 -5.28 -9.53
C GLY A 169 21.51 -5.94 -10.90
N GLU A 170 20.35 -6.54 -11.18
CA GLU A 170 20.02 -7.03 -12.53
C GLU A 170 19.77 -5.86 -13.50
N SER A 171 20.19 -6.03 -14.75
CA SER A 171 19.89 -5.07 -15.80
C SER A 171 18.41 -5.14 -16.22
N GLU A 172 17.91 -4.09 -16.88
CA GLU A 172 16.54 -4.10 -17.43
C GLU A 172 16.33 -5.26 -18.41
N ALA A 173 17.31 -5.54 -19.28
CA ALA A 173 17.22 -6.64 -20.24
C ALA A 173 17.09 -8.01 -19.56
N GLU A 174 17.85 -8.24 -18.48
CA GLU A 174 17.78 -9.49 -17.70
C GLU A 174 16.44 -9.62 -16.97
N ALA A 175 15.95 -8.52 -16.39
CA ALA A 175 14.64 -8.49 -15.75
C ALA A 175 13.51 -8.74 -16.75
N VAL A 176 13.54 -8.08 -17.93
CA VAL A 176 12.52 -8.26 -18.99
C VAL A 176 12.56 -9.68 -19.54
N ASN A 177 13.74 -10.26 -19.74
CA ASN A 177 13.86 -11.64 -20.18
C ASN A 177 13.26 -12.63 -19.16
N THR A 178 13.37 -12.34 -17.87
CA THR A 178 12.91 -13.25 -16.80
C THR A 178 11.43 -13.08 -16.46
N TYR A 179 10.94 -11.84 -16.40
CA TYR A 179 9.60 -11.50 -15.90
C TYR A 179 8.65 -10.98 -16.98
N GLY A 180 9.17 -10.57 -18.14
CA GLY A 180 8.39 -10.19 -19.31
C GLY A 180 7.27 -9.18 -18.99
N THR A 181 6.04 -9.60 -19.24
CA THR A 181 4.83 -8.80 -19.05
C THR A 181 4.59 -8.41 -17.59
N VAL A 182 5.17 -9.11 -16.62
CA VAL A 182 4.95 -8.83 -15.19
C VAL A 182 5.59 -7.48 -14.78
N LEU A 183 6.45 -6.89 -15.60
CA LEU A 183 7.11 -5.61 -15.31
C LEU A 183 6.24 -4.39 -15.66
N CYS A 184 6.39 -3.32 -14.89
CA CYS A 184 5.74 -2.05 -15.14
C CYS A 184 6.38 -1.36 -16.36
N THR A 185 5.59 -1.19 -17.42
CA THR A 185 6.01 -0.52 -18.66
C THR A 185 6.40 0.94 -18.46
N HIS A 186 5.93 1.60 -17.39
CA HIS A 186 6.41 2.93 -17.00
C HIS A 186 7.78 2.89 -16.33
N CYS A 187 8.12 1.79 -15.65
CA CYS A 187 9.41 1.61 -14.99
C CYS A 187 10.47 1.04 -15.96
N PHE A 188 10.02 0.18 -16.87
CA PHE A 188 10.83 -0.61 -17.80
C PHE A 188 10.25 -0.43 -19.21
N PRO A 189 10.71 0.57 -19.98
CA PRO A 189 10.17 0.85 -21.30
C PRO A 189 10.26 -0.31 -22.30
N SER A 190 11.20 -1.24 -22.10
CA SER A 190 11.32 -2.45 -22.93
C SER A 190 10.42 -3.60 -22.50
N ALA A 191 9.66 -3.46 -21.40
CA ALA A 191 8.73 -4.49 -20.96
C ALA A 191 7.52 -4.60 -21.93
N PRO A 192 7.06 -5.83 -22.24
CA PRO A 192 5.85 -6.03 -23.03
C PRO A 192 4.60 -5.46 -22.36
N VAL A 193 3.72 -4.84 -23.15
CA VAL A 193 2.51 -4.13 -22.69
C VAL A 193 1.32 -5.03 -22.33
N GLU A 194 1.45 -6.34 -22.49
CA GLU A 194 0.32 -7.29 -22.38
C GLU A 194 -0.06 -7.63 -20.92
N TRP A 195 0.53 -6.99 -19.91
CA TRP A 195 0.18 -7.27 -18.52
C TRP A 195 -1.29 -7.03 -18.25
N THR A 196 -2.01 -8.06 -17.80
CA THR A 196 -3.37 -7.93 -17.30
C THR A 196 -3.51 -8.68 -15.98
N THR A 197 -3.89 -7.98 -14.91
CA THR A 197 -4.24 -8.59 -13.62
C THR A 197 -5.60 -9.29 -13.64
N LYS A 198 -6.32 -9.20 -14.76
CA LYS A 198 -7.61 -9.83 -14.97
C LYS A 198 -7.40 -11.00 -15.92
N ALA A 199 -7.85 -12.20 -15.52
CA ALA A 199 -8.00 -13.29 -16.47
C ALA A 199 -8.77 -12.77 -17.70
N PRO A 200 -8.35 -13.09 -18.94
CA PRO A 200 -9.10 -12.72 -20.12
C PRO A 200 -10.52 -13.21 -19.93
N LYS A 201 -11.48 -12.28 -20.05
CA LYS A 201 -12.89 -12.64 -19.94
C LYS A 201 -13.16 -13.72 -20.98
N PRO A 202 -13.64 -14.92 -20.60
CA PRO A 202 -13.94 -15.94 -21.59
C PRO A 202 -14.91 -15.34 -22.61
N ALA A 203 -14.58 -15.49 -23.89
CA ALA A 203 -15.47 -15.09 -24.96
C ALA A 203 -16.79 -15.83 -24.73
N ASP A 204 -17.88 -15.08 -24.62
CA ASP A 204 -19.20 -15.70 -24.52
C ASP A 204 -19.62 -16.09 -25.94
N PRO A 205 -19.71 -17.38 -26.28
CA PRO A 205 -20.07 -17.82 -27.63
C PRO A 205 -21.49 -17.41 -28.03
N ASN A 206 -22.31 -16.97 -27.07
CA ASN A 206 -23.66 -16.46 -27.32
C ASN A 206 -23.73 -14.92 -27.37
N GLU A 207 -22.61 -14.20 -27.21
CA GLU A 207 -22.63 -12.74 -27.31
C GLU A 207 -22.76 -12.31 -28.77
N CYS A 208 -23.79 -11.51 -29.06
CA CYS A 208 -24.02 -10.97 -30.39
C CYS A 208 -22.82 -10.12 -30.85
N PRO A 209 -22.37 -10.21 -32.12
CA PRO A 209 -21.32 -9.34 -32.67
C PRO A 209 -21.62 -7.83 -32.58
N GLY A 210 -22.91 -7.48 -32.45
CA GLY A 210 -23.37 -6.11 -32.25
C GLY A 210 -23.28 -5.61 -30.80
N SER A 211 -22.97 -6.48 -29.85
CA SER A 211 -22.74 -6.09 -28.46
C SER A 211 -21.61 -5.07 -28.38
N ARG A 212 -21.80 -4.03 -27.55
CA ARG A 212 -20.86 -2.91 -27.33
C ARG A 212 -20.66 -1.98 -28.55
N LYS A 213 -21.28 -2.25 -29.71
CA LYS A 213 -21.28 -1.34 -30.87
C LYS A 213 -22.39 -0.30 -30.78
N TYR A 214 -22.22 0.79 -31.52
CA TYR A 214 -23.20 1.87 -31.61
C TYR A 214 -24.50 1.38 -32.29
N VAL A 215 -25.65 1.74 -31.73
CA VAL A 215 -26.98 1.39 -32.26
C VAL A 215 -27.62 2.65 -32.85
N PRO A 216 -27.73 2.74 -34.20
CA PRO A 216 -28.40 3.87 -34.84
C PRO A 216 -29.87 3.97 -34.44
N GLY A 217 -30.36 5.19 -34.21
CA GLY A 217 -31.78 5.44 -33.92
C GLY A 217 -32.25 4.96 -32.53
N ALA A 218 -31.34 4.64 -31.61
CA ALA A 218 -31.71 4.26 -30.25
C ALA A 218 -32.48 5.40 -29.54
N ASN A 219 -33.58 5.06 -28.88
CA ASN A 219 -34.40 6.01 -28.15
C ASN A 219 -33.81 6.27 -26.76
N MET A 220 -33.03 7.35 -26.66
CA MET A 220 -32.37 7.80 -25.44
C MET A 220 -33.31 8.49 -24.44
N ARG A 221 -34.55 8.78 -24.83
CA ARG A 221 -35.54 9.45 -23.98
C ARG A 221 -36.28 8.50 -23.03
N LEU A 222 -36.09 7.19 -23.21
CA LEU A 222 -36.65 6.17 -22.32
C LEU A 222 -35.85 6.11 -21.02
N CYS A 223 -36.53 5.85 -19.91
CA CYS A 223 -35.89 5.58 -18.61
C CYS A 223 -34.86 4.44 -18.70
N SER A 224 -35.12 3.45 -19.56
CA SER A 224 -34.13 2.48 -20.03
C SER A 224 -33.95 2.65 -21.54
N PRO A 225 -32.89 3.35 -21.99
CA PRO A 225 -32.63 3.54 -23.42
C PRO A 225 -32.56 2.21 -24.17
N ARG A 226 -33.23 2.12 -25.32
CA ARG A 226 -33.24 0.93 -26.18
C ARG A 226 -33.14 1.30 -27.65
N GLY A 227 -32.60 0.39 -28.45
CA GLY A 227 -32.58 0.46 -29.90
C GLY A 227 -32.57 -0.93 -30.52
N THR A 228 -32.69 -1.01 -31.83
CA THR A 228 -32.64 -2.27 -32.56
C THR A 228 -31.19 -2.56 -32.97
N CYS A 229 -30.63 -3.67 -32.51
CA CYS A 229 -29.27 -4.05 -32.86
C CYS A 229 -29.16 -4.27 -34.38
N PRO A 230 -28.23 -3.62 -35.09
CA PRO A 230 -28.12 -3.74 -36.54
C PRO A 230 -27.61 -5.12 -36.99
N GLU A 231 -26.97 -5.89 -36.10
CA GLU A 231 -26.34 -7.17 -36.43
C GLU A 231 -27.31 -8.35 -36.25
N CYS A 232 -28.16 -8.34 -35.20
CA CYS A 232 -29.09 -9.44 -34.92
C CYS A 232 -30.58 -9.05 -34.96
N GLY A 233 -30.91 -7.77 -35.16
CA GLY A 233 -32.29 -7.28 -35.23
C GLY A 233 -33.07 -7.28 -33.91
N GLN A 234 -32.47 -7.71 -32.80
CA GLN A 234 -33.13 -7.71 -31.50
C GLN A 234 -33.23 -6.29 -30.91
N THR A 235 -34.30 -6.04 -30.14
CA THR A 235 -34.40 -4.82 -29.34
C THR A 235 -33.52 -4.96 -28.11
N VAL A 236 -32.49 -4.11 -28.01
CA VAL A 236 -31.44 -4.19 -27.00
C VAL A 236 -31.40 -2.91 -26.17
N SER A 237 -31.06 -3.05 -24.90
CA SER A 237 -30.75 -1.89 -24.05
C SER A 237 -29.43 -1.27 -24.49
N VAL A 238 -29.37 0.05 -24.52
CA VAL A 238 -28.16 0.81 -24.88
C VAL A 238 -27.62 1.57 -23.68
N THR A 239 -26.34 1.94 -23.75
CA THR A 239 -25.69 2.85 -22.80
C THR A 239 -26.11 4.29 -23.08
N SER A 240 -25.77 5.23 -22.19
CA SER A 240 -26.00 6.67 -22.39
C SER A 240 -25.32 7.25 -23.65
N ARG A 241 -24.37 6.53 -24.24
CA ARG A 241 -23.69 6.87 -25.49
C ARG A 241 -24.30 6.20 -26.74
N GLY A 242 -25.38 5.44 -26.58
CA GLY A 242 -26.03 4.73 -27.69
C GLY A 242 -25.41 3.38 -28.06
N ASN A 243 -24.42 2.88 -27.31
CA ASN A 243 -23.82 1.56 -27.58
C ASN A 243 -24.68 0.44 -26.98
N ALA A 244 -24.93 -0.64 -27.72
CA ALA A 244 -25.63 -1.83 -27.25
C ALA A 244 -24.94 -2.42 -26.01
N ARG A 245 -25.73 -2.76 -24.99
CA ARG A 245 -25.23 -3.59 -23.88
C ARG A 245 -25.02 -5.03 -24.37
N LYS A 246 -24.32 -5.83 -23.57
CA LYS A 246 -24.16 -7.26 -23.85
C LYS A 246 -25.54 -7.89 -24.01
N HIS A 247 -25.76 -8.57 -25.13
CA HIS A 247 -26.96 -9.31 -25.50
C HIS A 247 -26.58 -10.45 -26.44
#